data_AF-A0A916GS79-F1
#
_entry.id   AF-A0A916GS79-F1
#
_cell.length_a   1.000
_cell.length_b   1.000
_cell.length_c   1.000
_cell.angle_alpha   90.00
_cell.angle_beta   90.00
_cell.angle_gamma   90.00
#
_symmetry.space_group_name_H-M   'P 1'
#
loop_
_entity.id
_entity.type
_entity.pdbx_description
1 polymer ?
#
loop_
_entity_poly.entity_id
_entity_poly.type
_entity_poly.pdbx_seq_one_letter_code
_entity_poly.pdbx_strand_id
1 'polypeptide(L)'
;MHPSETECTPILSNLSRLYDLRQQKIEVVKINKKITEVDLLINHELIQDVDGIVYQWDPDNKVYVPISALAAATELPDPSSYLPGTMAIYMGSLYVNIGNAWKRPVDHTIYSGWGMRPIAYILDGTGAYIRISNNETLNVGENDFSIEHCFKLIELPASTKWILAKGGGGAAAGYGLIINSAGVLQLNLQNADGGDTYTIASGLVANQLYHVIVTIDRDGNAIGYINGEPGTPVSVSEKSGDIDNTHPLTIGSFSLGSDFTKQILYSTRVDSRVLTPLEVIERWNNGLPELFVVQNDDSCVMELLPSYAGQNIWLDAKNANHGTVIGSPVAPQKGVLQLYRDGIIGRDSNWDPTDIIPAGYLLKRIIFHNTSEDSCTINVGSAVSGDTDIVNGAVVAGGAIVTTEINKLFSYTAAQSLFFESSNWEQVNIILIMEKQ
;
A
#
# COMPACT_ATOMS: atom_id res chain seq x y z
N MET A 1 61.98 -46.02 13.83
CA MET A 1 61.37 -44.70 14.08
C MET A 1 60.04 -44.65 13.37
N HIS A 2 58.97 -44.46 14.15
CA HIS A 2 57.62 -43.96 13.84
C HIS A 2 56.83 -44.42 12.57
N PRO A 3 55.49 -44.53 12.69
CA PRO A 3 54.67 -45.48 11.95
C PRO A 3 53.68 -44.83 10.95
N SER A 4 52.91 -45.72 10.32
CA SER A 4 51.76 -45.57 9.41
C SER A 4 50.79 -44.41 9.64
N GLU A 5 50.34 -43.78 8.55
CA GLU A 5 48.96 -43.30 8.31
C GLU A 5 48.64 -43.46 6.81
N THR A 6 47.62 -44.20 6.36
CA THR A 6 46.15 -43.99 6.37
C THR A 6 45.65 -43.45 5.01
N GLU A 7 44.57 -44.07 4.56
CA GLU A 7 43.87 -43.97 3.29
C GLU A 7 43.42 -42.54 2.91
N CYS A 8 43.45 -42.23 1.60
CA CYS A 8 42.55 -41.24 0.99
C CYS A 8 42.45 -41.45 -0.54
N THR A 9 41.40 -42.13 -0.96
CA THR A 9 40.74 -42.04 -2.27
C THR A 9 39.31 -42.56 -2.08
N PRO A 10 38.31 -42.19 -2.90
CA PRO A 10 38.23 -41.15 -3.94
C PRO A 10 37.02 -40.21 -3.70
N ILE A 11 36.72 -39.33 -4.66
CA ILE A 11 35.37 -39.05 -5.20
C ILE A 11 35.29 -37.59 -5.69
N LEU A 12 35.62 -37.46 -6.98
CA LEU A 12 35.15 -36.39 -7.85
C LEU A 12 33.64 -36.56 -8.08
N SER A 13 32.83 -36.18 -7.10
CA SER A 13 31.41 -35.90 -7.31
C SER A 13 31.04 -34.70 -6.46
N ASN A 14 30.88 -33.53 -7.08
CA ASN A 14 29.97 -32.45 -6.66
C ASN A 14 30.12 -31.13 -7.44
N LEU A 15 30.96 -31.05 -8.48
CA LEU A 15 31.04 -29.82 -9.31
C LEU A 15 30.34 -29.90 -10.68
N SER A 16 29.72 -31.03 -11.03
CA SER A 16 28.87 -31.17 -12.23
C SER A 16 27.37 -31.03 -11.96
N ARG A 17 26.95 -30.56 -10.78
CA ARG A 17 25.53 -30.46 -10.40
C ARG A 17 25.03 -29.03 -10.13
N LEU A 18 25.86 -28.00 -10.39
CA LEU A 18 25.50 -26.59 -10.21
C LEU A 18 25.50 -25.77 -11.51
N TYR A 19 25.73 -26.39 -12.66
CA TYR A 19 25.66 -25.70 -13.97
C TYR A 19 24.51 -26.17 -14.88
N ASP A 20 23.72 -27.17 -14.45
CA ASP A 20 22.65 -27.79 -15.26
C ASP A 20 21.20 -27.40 -14.83
N LEU A 21 21.04 -26.41 -13.94
CA LEU A 21 19.72 -25.92 -13.51
C LEU A 21 19.32 -24.55 -14.10
N ARG A 22 20.02 -24.03 -15.11
CA ARG A 22 19.68 -22.76 -15.79
C ARG A 22 19.40 -22.85 -17.30
N GLN A 23 19.30 -24.05 -17.87
CA GLN A 23 19.04 -24.22 -19.31
C GLN A 23 18.03 -25.36 -19.61
N GLN A 24 16.98 -25.52 -18.81
CA GLN A 24 15.80 -26.24 -19.31
C GLN A 24 14.99 -25.28 -20.19
N LYS A 25 15.26 -25.40 -21.49
CA LYS A 25 14.46 -24.92 -22.61
C LYS A 25 12.95 -25.07 -22.32
N ILE A 26 12.28 -23.93 -22.17
CA ILE A 26 10.88 -23.83 -22.61
C ILE A 26 10.94 -23.90 -24.14
N GLU A 27 10.56 -25.04 -24.70
CA GLU A 27 10.23 -25.11 -26.11
C GLU A 27 8.93 -24.33 -26.32
N VAL A 28 9.05 -23.04 -26.61
CA VAL A 28 7.95 -22.24 -27.14
C VAL A 28 7.65 -22.81 -28.52
N VAL A 29 6.69 -23.71 -28.60
CA VAL A 29 6.04 -24.06 -29.86
C VAL A 29 5.34 -22.80 -30.36
N LYS A 30 6.00 -22.10 -31.30
CA LYS A 30 5.38 -21.04 -32.10
C LYS A 30 4.21 -21.64 -32.88
N ILE A 31 2.99 -21.53 -32.34
CA ILE A 31 1.78 -21.68 -33.14
C ILE A 31 1.53 -20.32 -33.81
N ASN A 32 2.17 -20.13 -34.96
CA ASN A 32 1.76 -19.12 -35.93
C ASN A 32 0.44 -19.59 -36.56
N LYS A 33 -0.69 -19.29 -35.92
CA LYS A 33 -1.98 -19.28 -36.61
C LYS A 33 -2.93 -18.30 -35.94
N LYS A 34 -3.38 -17.31 -36.72
CA LYS A 34 -4.60 -16.55 -36.46
C LYS A 34 -5.72 -17.55 -36.18
N ILE A 35 -6.29 -17.52 -34.98
CA ILE A 35 -7.53 -18.24 -34.68
C ILE A 35 -8.62 -17.19 -34.48
N THR A 36 -9.16 -16.77 -35.62
CA THR A 36 -10.52 -16.27 -35.74
C THR A 36 -11.48 -17.44 -35.49
N GLU A 37 -12.51 -17.22 -34.67
CA GLU A 37 -13.73 -18.02 -34.50
C GLU A 37 -13.70 -19.45 -35.03
N VAL A 38 -13.65 -20.43 -34.12
CA VAL A 38 -14.13 -21.77 -34.39
C VAL A 38 -14.96 -22.25 -33.21
N ASP A 39 -16.20 -22.58 -33.54
CA ASP A 39 -17.14 -23.38 -32.75
C ASP A 39 -16.44 -24.56 -32.05
N LEU A 40 -16.37 -24.52 -30.72
CA LEU A 40 -16.09 -25.71 -29.93
C LEU A 40 -17.40 -26.48 -29.74
N LEU A 41 -17.67 -27.31 -30.73
CA LEU A 41 -18.62 -28.40 -30.68
C LEU A 41 -18.21 -29.38 -29.56
N ILE A 42 -19.03 -29.43 -28.52
CA ILE A 42 -19.44 -30.59 -27.70
C ILE A 42 -18.47 -31.78 -27.75
N ASN A 43 -17.64 -31.91 -26.72
CA ASN A 43 -17.48 -33.15 -25.95
C ASN A 43 -16.91 -32.80 -24.58
N HIS A 44 -17.57 -33.29 -23.53
CA HIS A 44 -17.20 -33.11 -22.12
C HIS A 44 -15.89 -33.86 -21.79
N GLU A 45 -14.74 -33.35 -22.22
CA GLU A 45 -13.45 -33.93 -21.86
C GLU A 45 -12.92 -33.35 -20.54
N LEU A 46 -12.50 -34.27 -19.68
CA LEU A 46 -11.76 -34.00 -18.45
C LEU A 46 -10.37 -33.47 -18.82
N ILE A 47 -9.95 -32.39 -18.18
CA ILE A 47 -8.61 -31.84 -18.37
C ILE A 47 -7.78 -32.22 -17.15
N GLN A 48 -6.58 -32.78 -17.37
CA GLN A 48 -5.64 -33.09 -16.30
C GLN A 48 -4.46 -32.10 -16.37
N ASP A 49 -4.12 -31.49 -15.25
CA ASP A 49 -2.93 -30.62 -15.19
C ASP A 49 -1.62 -31.41 -15.03
N VAL A 50 -0.51 -30.67 -14.97
CA VAL A 50 0.84 -31.23 -14.83
C VAL A 50 1.07 -31.95 -13.50
N ASP A 51 0.24 -31.68 -12.49
CA ASP A 51 0.30 -32.30 -11.16
C ASP A 51 -0.69 -33.49 -11.03
N GLY A 52 -1.39 -33.83 -12.13
CA GLY A 52 -2.29 -34.96 -12.19
C GLY A 52 -3.70 -34.66 -11.66
N ILE A 53 -4.04 -33.40 -11.39
CA ILE A 53 -5.36 -32.97 -10.92
C ILE A 53 -6.33 -32.96 -12.09
N VAL A 54 -7.46 -33.64 -11.93
CA VAL A 54 -8.50 -33.75 -12.96
C VAL A 54 -9.58 -32.70 -12.74
N TYR A 55 -9.86 -31.92 -13.77
CA TYR A 55 -10.83 -30.83 -13.76
C TYR A 55 -12.07 -31.18 -14.59
N GLN A 56 -13.23 -30.78 -14.09
CA GLN A 56 -14.52 -30.89 -14.78
C GLN A 56 -15.07 -29.49 -15.06
N TRP A 57 -15.66 -29.30 -16.25
CA TRP A 57 -16.34 -28.06 -16.60
C TRP A 57 -17.59 -27.87 -15.75
N ASP A 58 -17.67 -26.76 -15.03
CA ASP A 58 -18.88 -26.26 -14.38
C ASP A 58 -19.61 -25.31 -15.36
N PRO A 59 -20.73 -25.74 -15.94
CA PRO A 59 -21.46 -24.94 -16.92
C PRO A 59 -22.16 -23.72 -16.31
N ASP A 60 -22.49 -23.74 -15.01
CA ASP A 60 -23.21 -22.66 -14.35
C ASP A 60 -22.28 -21.47 -14.09
N ASN A 61 -21.03 -21.75 -13.75
CA ASN A 61 -20.02 -20.74 -13.46
C ASN A 61 -19.02 -20.49 -14.60
N LYS A 62 -19.11 -21.27 -15.69
CA LYS A 62 -18.21 -21.23 -16.85
C LYS A 62 -16.73 -21.33 -16.47
N VAL A 63 -16.40 -22.26 -15.58
CA VAL A 63 -15.03 -22.51 -15.09
C VAL A 63 -14.75 -24.01 -14.96
N TYR A 64 -13.50 -24.43 -15.08
CA TYR A 64 -13.06 -25.80 -14.78
C TYR A 64 -12.73 -25.94 -13.29
N VAL A 65 -13.38 -26.87 -12.59
CA VAL A 65 -13.19 -27.13 -11.16
C VAL A 65 -12.55 -28.49 -10.91
N PRO A 66 -11.60 -28.61 -9.96
CA PRO A 66 -10.94 -29.88 -9.67
C PRO A 66 -11.94 -30.87 -9.03
N ILE A 67 -11.97 -32.11 -9.53
CA ILE A 67 -12.91 -33.17 -9.08
C ILE A 67 -12.79 -33.47 -7.58
N SER A 68 -11.60 -33.31 -6.99
CA SER A 68 -11.38 -33.47 -5.55
C SER A 68 -12.15 -32.46 -4.70
N ALA A 69 -12.51 -31.30 -5.26
CA ALA A 69 -13.38 -30.32 -4.59
C ALA A 69 -14.86 -30.72 -4.63
N LEU A 70 -15.29 -31.50 -5.63
CA LEU A 70 -16.68 -31.96 -5.76
C LEU A 70 -17.04 -33.03 -4.71
N ALA A 71 -16.07 -33.84 -4.26
CA ALA A 71 -16.30 -34.92 -3.31
C ALA A 71 -16.42 -34.45 -1.84
N ALA A 72 -16.05 -33.20 -1.53
CA ALA A 72 -16.15 -32.63 -0.18
C ALA A 72 -17.27 -31.59 -0.02
N ALA A 73 -17.95 -31.21 -1.11
CA ALA A 73 -19.10 -30.31 -1.09
C ALA A 73 -20.41 -31.10 -0.93
N THR A 74 -20.59 -31.78 0.20
CA THR A 74 -21.92 -32.23 0.60
C THR A 74 -22.74 -31.02 1.00
N GLU A 75 -23.53 -30.53 0.05
CA GLU A 75 -24.69 -29.62 0.13
C GLU A 75 -24.54 -28.33 0.96
N LEU A 76 -24.85 -27.18 0.33
CA LEU A 76 -25.13 -25.96 1.08
C LEU A 76 -26.26 -26.25 2.08
N PRO A 77 -26.11 -25.91 3.37
CA PRO A 77 -27.12 -26.22 4.37
C PRO A 77 -28.45 -25.53 4.01
N ASP A 78 -29.55 -26.26 4.20
CA ASP A 78 -30.89 -25.81 3.81
C ASP A 78 -31.17 -24.39 4.35
N PRO A 79 -31.39 -23.40 3.45
CA PRO A 79 -31.70 -22.03 3.86
C PRO A 79 -32.95 -21.92 4.74
N SER A 80 -33.82 -22.94 4.77
CA SER A 80 -35.05 -22.96 5.56
C SER A 80 -34.82 -23.06 7.08
N SER A 81 -33.65 -23.52 7.53
CA SER A 81 -33.33 -23.66 8.96
C SER A 81 -32.77 -22.40 9.61
N TYR A 82 -32.51 -21.35 8.85
CA TYR A 82 -31.87 -20.13 9.34
C TYR A 82 -32.81 -18.92 9.25
N LEU A 83 -32.78 -18.08 10.28
CA LEU A 83 -33.54 -16.83 10.27
C LEU A 83 -32.96 -15.89 9.19
N PRO A 84 -33.79 -15.06 8.53
CA PRO A 84 -33.31 -14.00 7.65
C PRO A 84 -32.26 -13.14 8.37
N GLY A 85 -31.13 -12.89 7.70
CA GLY A 85 -30.00 -12.14 8.28
C GLY A 85 -28.92 -13.00 8.95
N THR A 86 -29.01 -14.33 8.88
CA THR A 86 -27.93 -15.21 9.35
C THR A 86 -26.75 -15.22 8.35
N MET A 87 -25.53 -15.27 8.88
CA MET A 87 -24.28 -15.19 8.12
C MET A 87 -23.46 -16.47 8.27
N ALA A 88 -22.92 -17.00 7.18
CA ALA A 88 -22.09 -18.21 7.18
C ALA A 88 -20.85 -18.03 6.30
N ILE A 89 -19.74 -18.62 6.73
CA ILE A 89 -18.47 -18.65 5.99
C ILE A 89 -18.27 -20.08 5.49
N TYR A 90 -18.12 -20.24 4.18
CA TYR A 90 -17.91 -21.55 3.55
C TYR A 90 -16.72 -21.48 2.60
N MET A 91 -15.71 -22.33 2.81
CA MET A 91 -14.48 -22.39 1.99
C MET A 91 -13.86 -21.00 1.71
N GLY A 92 -13.77 -20.15 2.73
CA GLY A 92 -13.18 -18.80 2.63
C GLY A 92 -14.08 -17.74 1.96
N SER A 93 -15.30 -18.09 1.53
CA SER A 93 -16.27 -17.14 0.97
C SER A 93 -17.41 -16.85 1.94
N LEU A 94 -17.85 -15.59 2.00
CA LEU A 94 -18.94 -15.12 2.85
C LEU A 94 -20.29 -15.20 2.12
N TYR A 95 -21.28 -15.82 2.74
CA TYR A 95 -22.66 -15.89 2.25
C TYR A 95 -23.64 -15.34 3.29
N VAL A 96 -24.68 -14.63 2.82
CA VAL A 96 -25.74 -14.06 3.67
C VAL A 96 -27.09 -14.64 3.25
N ASN A 97 -27.90 -15.06 4.23
CA ASN A 97 -29.27 -15.48 3.99
C ASN A 97 -30.18 -14.24 3.91
N ILE A 98 -30.63 -13.92 2.70
CA ILE A 98 -31.53 -12.80 2.40
C ILE A 98 -32.90 -13.37 2.01
N GLY A 99 -33.71 -13.70 3.01
CA GLY A 99 -35.10 -14.12 2.80
C GLY A 99 -35.23 -15.45 2.05
N ASN A 100 -34.77 -16.54 2.68
CA ASN A 100 -34.81 -17.92 2.19
C ASN A 100 -33.88 -18.23 1.00
N ALA A 101 -32.98 -17.31 0.65
CA ALA A 101 -31.95 -17.54 -0.36
C ALA A 101 -30.58 -17.13 0.17
N TRP A 102 -29.60 -18.02 0.04
CA TRP A 102 -28.18 -17.67 0.25
C TRP A 102 -27.68 -16.94 -0.99
N LYS A 103 -27.27 -15.68 -0.82
CA LYS A 103 -26.63 -14.91 -1.88
C LYS A 103 -25.19 -14.60 -1.50
N ARG A 104 -24.30 -14.78 -2.47
CA ARG A 104 -22.97 -14.19 -2.43
C ARG A 104 -23.17 -12.68 -2.63
N PRO A 105 -22.64 -11.81 -1.76
CA PRO A 105 -22.86 -10.38 -1.91
C PRO A 105 -22.22 -9.90 -3.21
N VAL A 106 -23.03 -9.61 -4.23
CA VAL A 106 -22.57 -9.01 -5.51
C VAL A 106 -22.65 -7.48 -5.47
N ASP A 107 -23.17 -6.91 -4.38
CA ASP A 107 -23.21 -5.48 -4.16
C ASP A 107 -22.32 -5.10 -2.96
N HIS A 108 -21.44 -4.13 -3.21
CA HIS A 108 -20.45 -3.49 -2.33
C HIS A 108 -21.01 -2.83 -1.05
N THR A 109 -22.09 -3.33 -0.45
CA THR A 109 -22.70 -2.66 0.70
C THR A 109 -23.20 -3.66 1.75
N ILE A 110 -22.27 -4.40 2.36
CA ILE A 110 -22.47 -4.90 3.72
C ILE A 110 -21.63 -4.02 4.64
N TYR A 111 -22.19 -2.88 5.04
CA TYR A 111 -21.74 -2.19 6.23
C TYR A 111 -22.06 -3.10 7.42
N SER A 112 -21.08 -3.88 7.89
CA SER A 112 -21.17 -4.42 9.25
C SER A 112 -21.29 -3.23 10.21
N GLY A 113 -22.29 -3.27 11.09
CA GLY A 113 -22.70 -2.21 12.02
C GLY A 113 -21.68 -1.78 13.08
N TRP A 114 -20.38 -1.93 12.82
CA TRP A 114 -19.28 -1.25 13.47
C TRP A 114 -18.65 -0.36 12.42
N GLY A 115 -19.20 0.85 12.27
CA GLY A 115 -18.83 1.79 11.21
C GLY A 115 -17.38 2.23 11.29
N MET A 116 -16.48 1.45 10.70
CA MET A 116 -15.21 1.96 10.19
C MET A 116 -15.58 2.83 9.00
N ARG A 117 -15.77 4.13 9.27
CA ARG A 117 -15.68 5.11 8.18
C ARG A 117 -14.26 5.01 7.63
N PRO A 118 -14.05 4.86 6.32
CA PRO A 118 -12.72 4.90 5.74
C PRO A 118 -12.04 6.18 6.21
N ILE A 119 -10.85 6.01 6.79
CA ILE A 119 -10.11 7.08 7.45
C ILE A 119 -9.52 7.95 6.34
N ALA A 120 -10.04 9.18 6.18
CA ALA A 120 -9.64 10.06 5.10
C ALA A 120 -9.37 11.49 5.59
N TYR A 121 -8.38 12.15 5.02
CA TYR A 121 -8.14 13.57 5.26
C TYR A 121 -9.04 14.42 4.37
N ILE A 122 -9.65 15.44 4.95
CA ILE A 122 -10.39 16.45 4.20
C ILE A 122 -9.47 17.66 4.03
N LEU A 123 -9.00 17.85 2.81
CA LEU A 123 -8.28 19.05 2.38
C LEU A 123 -9.32 20.04 1.86
N ASP A 124 -9.40 21.20 2.50
CA ASP A 124 -10.47 22.19 2.28
C ASP A 124 -10.23 23.13 1.09
N GLY A 125 -9.03 23.07 0.50
CA GLY A 125 -8.59 23.97 -0.56
C GLY A 125 -8.13 25.34 -0.06
N THR A 126 -7.95 25.52 1.25
CA THR A 126 -7.59 26.81 1.89
C THR A 126 -6.50 26.66 2.95
N GLY A 127 -5.31 26.21 2.53
CA GLY A 127 -4.15 26.11 3.42
C GLY A 127 -3.82 24.69 3.85
N ALA A 128 -4.77 23.77 3.73
CA ALA A 128 -4.60 22.38 4.13
C ALA A 128 -3.95 21.51 3.04
N TYR A 129 -2.88 20.79 3.39
CA TYR A 129 -2.19 19.85 2.51
C TYR A 129 -1.36 18.85 3.32
N ILE A 130 -0.89 17.79 2.67
CA ILE A 130 0.08 16.85 3.26
C ILE A 130 1.44 17.08 2.61
N ARG A 131 2.48 17.17 3.43
CA ARG A 131 3.87 17.38 3.01
C ARG A 131 4.69 16.15 3.38
N ILE A 132 5.33 15.54 2.39
CA ILE A 132 6.34 14.51 2.60
C ILE A 132 7.68 15.18 2.34
N SER A 133 8.56 15.15 3.35
CA SER A 133 9.90 15.74 3.25
C SER A 133 10.66 15.15 2.06
N ASN A 134 11.58 15.94 1.49
CA ASN A 134 12.42 15.44 0.40
C ASN A 134 13.18 14.18 0.84
N ASN A 135 13.15 13.15 -0.01
CA ASN A 135 13.84 11.88 0.19
C ASN A 135 14.28 11.35 -1.18
N GLU A 136 15.52 10.86 -1.28
CA GLU A 136 16.09 10.31 -2.52
C GLU A 136 15.30 9.12 -3.06
N THR A 137 14.53 8.42 -2.23
CA THR A 137 13.64 7.35 -2.71
C THR A 137 12.52 7.90 -3.61
N LEU A 138 12.06 9.14 -3.39
CA LEU A 138 11.04 9.82 -4.20
C LEU A 138 11.61 10.49 -5.46
N ASN A 139 12.94 10.44 -5.63
CA ASN A 139 13.68 10.95 -6.77
C ASN A 139 13.82 9.80 -7.78
N VAL A 140 13.01 9.86 -8.84
CA VAL A 140 12.89 8.77 -9.83
C VAL A 140 13.98 8.85 -10.90
N GLY A 141 14.73 9.95 -10.97
CA GLY A 141 15.81 10.19 -11.91
C GLY A 141 15.32 10.10 -13.35
N GLU A 142 15.91 9.16 -14.08
CA GLU A 142 15.47 8.84 -15.43
C GLU A 142 14.49 7.66 -15.51
N ASN A 143 14.20 7.01 -14.39
CA ASN A 143 13.50 5.72 -14.35
C ASN A 143 11.99 5.86 -14.58
N ASP A 144 11.39 4.72 -14.89
CA ASP A 144 9.95 4.54 -14.93
C ASP A 144 9.36 4.41 -13.53
N PHE A 145 8.08 4.76 -13.39
CA PHE A 145 7.40 4.73 -12.09
C PHE A 145 5.88 4.67 -12.25
N SER A 146 5.18 4.50 -11.14
CA SER A 146 3.71 4.58 -11.10
C SER A 146 3.23 5.37 -9.89
N ILE A 147 2.10 6.05 -10.05
CA ILE A 147 1.41 6.77 -8.97
C ILE A 147 0.02 6.21 -8.81
N GLU A 148 -0.34 5.84 -7.58
CA GLU A 148 -1.67 5.44 -7.18
C GLU A 148 -2.25 6.48 -6.22
N HIS A 149 -3.49 6.91 -6.46
CA HIS A 149 -4.14 7.95 -5.69
C HIS A 149 -5.63 7.67 -5.55
N CYS A 150 -6.10 7.46 -4.32
CA CYS A 150 -7.52 7.27 -4.02
C CYS A 150 -8.09 8.52 -3.36
N PHE A 151 -9.00 9.18 -4.04
CA PHE A 151 -9.51 10.49 -3.62
C PHE A 151 -10.94 10.74 -4.10
N LYS A 152 -11.59 11.70 -3.45
CA LYS A 152 -12.87 12.27 -3.85
C LYS A 152 -12.74 13.77 -3.88
N LEU A 153 -12.98 14.38 -5.03
CA LEU A 153 -13.09 15.83 -5.13
C LEU A 153 -14.39 16.28 -4.48
N ILE A 154 -14.33 17.32 -3.64
CA ILE A 154 -15.56 17.90 -3.07
C ILE A 154 -16.25 18.77 -4.13
N GLU A 155 -15.43 19.47 -4.93
CA GLU A 155 -15.83 20.24 -6.09
C GLU A 155 -14.74 20.15 -7.16
N LEU A 156 -15.11 20.37 -8.43
CA LEU A 156 -14.09 20.58 -9.46
C LEU A 156 -13.43 21.93 -9.23
N PRO A 157 -12.11 22.04 -9.39
CA PRO A 157 -11.44 23.31 -9.16
C PRO A 157 -11.82 24.34 -10.22
N ALA A 158 -11.82 25.62 -9.86
CA ALA A 158 -12.11 26.70 -10.81
C ALA A 158 -11.01 26.89 -11.87
N SER A 159 -9.80 26.41 -11.59
CA SER A 159 -8.64 26.40 -12.47
C SER A 159 -7.97 25.03 -12.42
N THR A 160 -6.94 24.82 -13.23
CA THR A 160 -5.97 23.75 -13.01
C THR A 160 -5.43 23.80 -11.57
N LYS A 161 -5.40 22.64 -10.90
CA LYS A 161 -4.86 22.46 -9.54
C LYS A 161 -4.09 21.15 -9.42
N TRP A 162 -3.09 21.13 -8.56
CA TRP A 162 -2.29 19.95 -8.27
C TRP A 162 -2.91 19.12 -7.15
N ILE A 163 -3.20 17.86 -7.43
CA ILE A 163 -3.63 16.89 -6.41
C ILE A 163 -2.44 16.20 -5.75
N LEU A 164 -1.31 16.11 -6.47
CA LEU A 164 -0.02 15.62 -6.00
C LEU A 164 1.10 16.30 -6.79
N ALA A 165 2.17 16.75 -6.13
CA ALA A 165 3.32 17.38 -6.78
C ALA A 165 4.64 17.01 -6.08
N LYS A 166 5.69 16.72 -6.84
CA LYS A 166 7.08 16.59 -6.37
C LYS A 166 7.95 17.45 -7.27
N GLY A 167 8.00 18.75 -6.96
CA GLY A 167 8.50 19.75 -7.90
C GLY A 167 7.53 19.94 -9.06
N GLY A 168 8.05 20.15 -10.28
CA GLY A 168 7.26 20.54 -11.45
C GLY A 168 6.74 21.98 -11.32
N GLY A 169 6.51 22.66 -12.44
CA GLY A 169 6.06 24.06 -12.52
C GLY A 169 7.17 25.11 -12.32
N GLY A 170 7.17 26.16 -13.15
CA GLY A 170 8.07 27.32 -12.95
C GLY A 170 9.58 27.06 -13.11
N ALA A 171 9.97 26.08 -13.94
CA ALA A 171 11.34 25.64 -14.26
C ALA A 171 11.99 24.59 -13.32
N ALA A 172 11.26 24.05 -12.34
CA ALA A 172 11.78 22.99 -11.48
C ALA A 172 11.52 21.60 -12.06
N ALA A 173 12.55 20.75 -12.09
CA ALA A 173 12.41 19.33 -12.41
C ALA A 173 11.43 18.64 -11.45
N GLY A 174 10.73 17.61 -11.93
CA GLY A 174 9.80 16.85 -11.11
C GLY A 174 8.64 16.22 -11.85
N TYR A 175 7.65 15.78 -11.07
CA TYR A 175 6.44 15.13 -11.56
C TYR A 175 5.24 15.49 -10.69
N GLY A 176 4.04 15.30 -11.23
CA GLY A 176 2.84 15.35 -10.41
C GLY A 176 1.56 15.08 -11.18
N LEU A 177 0.47 15.02 -10.44
CA LEU A 177 -0.87 14.85 -10.96
C LEU A 177 -1.66 16.13 -10.77
N ILE A 178 -2.33 16.51 -11.85
CA ILE A 178 -3.07 17.74 -12.00
C ILE A 178 -4.51 17.41 -12.37
N ILE A 179 -5.44 18.21 -11.88
CA ILE A 179 -6.82 18.20 -12.35
C ILE A 179 -7.28 19.59 -12.74
N ASN A 180 -8.04 19.69 -13.83
CA ASN A 180 -8.61 20.95 -14.29
C ASN A 180 -10.12 21.06 -14.02
N SER A 181 -10.68 22.22 -14.36
CA SER A 181 -12.09 22.54 -14.16
C SER A 181 -13.07 21.67 -14.97
N ALA A 182 -12.58 20.93 -15.98
CA ALA A 182 -13.37 20.01 -16.79
C ALA A 182 -13.30 18.55 -16.28
N GLY A 183 -12.63 18.29 -15.14
CA GLY A 183 -12.50 16.92 -14.64
C GLY A 183 -11.54 16.07 -15.46
N VAL A 184 -10.55 16.70 -16.09
CA VAL A 184 -9.47 16.00 -16.81
C VAL A 184 -8.30 15.82 -15.86
N LEU A 185 -7.89 14.56 -15.67
CA LEU A 185 -6.67 14.20 -14.97
C LEU A 185 -5.49 14.30 -15.93
N GLN A 186 -4.45 15.00 -15.49
CA GLN A 186 -3.25 15.22 -16.27
C GLN A 186 -2.00 14.82 -15.47
N LEU A 187 -1.02 14.26 -16.17
CA LEU A 187 0.32 14.02 -15.65
C LEU A 187 1.21 15.20 -16.08
N ASN A 188 1.92 15.79 -15.13
CA ASN A 188 3.00 16.71 -15.43
C ASN A 188 4.34 16.02 -15.24
N LEU A 189 5.23 16.16 -16.24
CA LEU A 189 6.63 15.75 -16.16
C LEU A 189 7.49 16.94 -16.54
N GLN A 190 8.53 17.20 -15.76
CA GLN A 190 9.42 18.32 -16.00
C GLN A 190 10.87 17.92 -15.75
N ASN A 191 11.72 18.16 -16.75
CA ASN A 191 13.17 18.02 -16.68
C ASN A 191 13.84 19.38 -16.93
N ALA A 192 15.17 19.38 -17.09
CA ALA A 192 15.95 20.59 -17.39
C ALA A 192 15.51 21.32 -18.68
N ASP A 193 14.88 20.62 -19.63
CA ASP A 193 14.42 21.18 -20.90
C ASP A 193 13.01 21.82 -20.80
N GLY A 194 12.38 21.78 -19.63
CA GLY A 194 11.05 22.33 -19.36
C GLY A 194 9.99 21.28 -19.09
N GLY A 195 8.78 21.73 -18.72
CA GLY A 195 7.67 20.87 -18.32
C GLY A 195 6.63 20.65 -19.42
N ASP A 196 6.14 19.42 -19.52
CA ASP A 196 4.98 19.04 -20.34
C ASP A 196 3.86 18.49 -19.47
N THR A 197 2.63 18.66 -19.97
CA THR A 197 1.42 18.17 -19.33
C THR A 197 0.65 17.28 -20.29
N TYR A 198 0.45 16.04 -19.90
CA TYR A 198 -0.20 15.00 -20.68
C TYR A 198 -1.61 14.75 -20.15
N THR A 199 -2.61 14.71 -21.01
CA THR A 199 -3.96 14.30 -20.61
C THR A 199 -4.00 12.79 -20.47
N ILE A 200 -4.25 12.31 -19.25
CA ILE A 200 -4.15 10.90 -18.89
C ILE A 200 -5.53 10.25 -18.75
N ALA A 201 -6.51 10.99 -18.22
CA ALA A 201 -7.90 10.55 -18.16
C ALA A 201 -8.86 11.75 -18.15
N SER A 202 -10.15 11.49 -18.38
CA SER A 202 -11.20 12.50 -18.36
C SER A 202 -12.48 11.96 -17.75
N GLY A 203 -13.42 12.84 -17.42
CA GLY A 203 -14.74 12.46 -16.89
C GLY A 203 -14.78 12.34 -15.36
N LEU A 204 -13.76 12.83 -14.65
CA LEU A 204 -13.82 12.93 -13.20
C LEU A 204 -14.82 14.02 -12.83
N VAL A 205 -15.83 13.66 -12.04
CA VAL A 205 -16.83 14.59 -11.51
C VAL A 205 -16.67 14.77 -10.01
N ALA A 206 -17.12 15.93 -9.51
CA ALA A 206 -17.19 16.19 -8.09
C ALA A 206 -18.06 15.17 -7.35
N ASN A 207 -17.76 15.00 -6.08
CA ASN A 207 -18.46 14.17 -5.12
C ASN A 207 -18.43 12.64 -5.36
N GLN A 208 -17.60 12.16 -6.29
CA GLN A 208 -17.36 10.74 -6.55
C GLN A 208 -15.99 10.30 -6.04
N LEU A 209 -15.92 9.09 -5.48
CA LEU A 209 -14.67 8.43 -5.12
C LEU A 209 -14.04 7.83 -6.38
N TYR A 210 -12.75 8.10 -6.58
CA TYR A 210 -11.95 7.52 -7.64
C TYR A 210 -10.75 6.78 -7.05
N HIS A 211 -10.47 5.62 -7.61
CA HIS A 211 -9.16 4.98 -7.54
C HIS A 211 -8.44 5.25 -8.85
N VAL A 212 -7.40 6.06 -8.78
CA VAL A 212 -6.61 6.42 -9.95
C VAL A 212 -5.25 5.76 -9.84
N ILE A 213 -4.83 5.09 -10.90
CA ILE A 213 -3.44 4.64 -11.06
C ILE A 213 -2.91 5.22 -12.36
N VAL A 214 -1.74 5.84 -12.33
CA VAL A 214 -1.02 6.30 -13.52
C VAL A 214 0.27 5.52 -13.60
N THR A 215 0.46 4.77 -14.67
CA THR A 215 1.72 4.07 -14.98
C THR A 215 2.51 4.93 -15.95
N ILE A 216 3.78 5.20 -15.66
CA ILE A 216 4.64 6.09 -16.43
C ILE A 216 5.86 5.31 -16.90
N ASP A 217 5.78 4.80 -18.13
CA ASP A 217 6.94 4.33 -18.90
C ASP A 217 7.53 5.55 -19.64
N ARG A 218 8.70 6.03 -19.20
CA ARG A 218 9.29 7.29 -19.64
C ARG A 218 10.03 7.19 -20.97
N ASP A 219 10.35 6.00 -21.46
CA ASP A 219 10.83 5.79 -22.82
C ASP A 219 9.70 5.38 -23.79
N GLY A 220 8.53 5.06 -23.26
CA GLY A 220 7.30 4.78 -23.99
C GLY A 220 6.10 5.70 -23.64
N ASN A 221 5.07 5.08 -23.05
CA ASN A 221 3.77 5.72 -22.82
C ASN A 221 3.37 5.79 -21.34
N ALA A 222 2.73 6.88 -20.96
CA ALA A 222 1.93 6.93 -19.75
C ALA A 222 0.50 6.42 -20.00
N ILE A 223 -0.08 5.72 -19.02
CA ILE A 223 -1.46 5.24 -19.06
C ILE A 223 -2.14 5.56 -17.73
N GLY A 224 -3.33 6.16 -17.80
CA GLY A 224 -4.19 6.40 -16.65
C GLY A 224 -5.27 5.35 -16.53
N TYR A 225 -5.46 4.83 -15.34
CA TYR A 225 -6.51 3.88 -15.01
C TYR A 225 -7.45 4.55 -14.02
N ILE A 226 -8.74 4.58 -14.35
CA ILE A 226 -9.79 5.11 -13.48
C ILE A 226 -10.65 3.94 -13.05
N ASN A 227 -10.65 3.60 -11.76
CA ASN A 227 -11.39 2.48 -11.21
C ASN A 227 -11.09 1.15 -11.95
N GLY A 228 -9.80 0.91 -12.20
CA GLY A 228 -9.30 -0.27 -12.92
C GLY A 228 -9.40 -0.19 -14.45
N GLU A 229 -10.18 0.75 -15.00
CA GLU A 229 -10.38 0.87 -16.45
C GLU A 229 -9.26 1.69 -17.11
N PRO A 230 -8.55 1.15 -18.13
CA PRO A 230 -7.46 1.85 -18.80
C PRO A 230 -7.97 2.98 -19.71
N GLY A 231 -7.26 4.10 -19.67
CA GLY A 231 -7.36 5.20 -20.62
C GLY A 231 -6.56 4.91 -21.91
N THR A 232 -6.53 5.90 -22.80
CA THR A 232 -5.69 5.83 -24.01
C THR A 232 -4.24 6.09 -23.64
N PRO A 233 -3.28 5.24 -24.04
CA PRO A 233 -1.86 5.50 -23.83
C PRO A 233 -1.41 6.81 -24.49
N VAL A 234 -0.57 7.57 -23.79
CA VAL A 234 0.00 8.83 -24.29
C VAL A 234 1.51 8.77 -24.24
N SER A 235 2.16 9.07 -25.37
CA SER A 235 3.62 9.08 -25.47
C SER A 235 4.20 10.15 -24.55
N VAL A 236 5.14 9.75 -23.70
CA VAL A 236 5.89 10.64 -22.80
C VAL A 236 7.39 10.57 -23.03
N SER A 237 7.83 9.81 -24.05
CA SER A 237 9.23 9.59 -24.43
C SER A 237 10.05 10.87 -24.67
N GLU A 238 9.40 11.98 -25.00
CA GLU A 238 10.05 13.30 -25.16
C GLU A 238 10.47 13.92 -23.81
N LYS A 239 9.99 13.37 -22.69
CA LYS A 239 10.35 13.76 -21.32
C LYS A 239 11.05 12.63 -20.57
N SER A 240 12.15 12.15 -21.18
CA SER A 240 13.03 11.10 -20.69
C SER A 240 14.33 11.59 -20.03
N GLY A 241 14.56 12.90 -19.89
CA GLY A 241 15.71 13.42 -19.11
C GLY A 241 15.49 13.33 -17.60
N ASP A 242 16.55 13.47 -16.81
CA ASP A 242 16.51 13.46 -15.33
C ASP A 242 15.47 14.47 -14.76
N ILE A 243 14.63 13.98 -13.85
CA ILE A 243 13.60 14.77 -13.15
C ILE A 243 13.81 14.87 -11.64
N ASP A 244 14.99 14.48 -11.14
CA ASP A 244 15.33 14.60 -9.72
C ASP A 244 15.31 16.04 -9.24
N ASN A 245 14.90 16.21 -7.98
CA ASN A 245 14.80 17.51 -7.37
C ASN A 245 14.84 17.40 -5.84
N THR A 246 15.15 18.52 -5.18
CA THR A 246 15.20 18.61 -3.71
C THR A 246 13.90 19.09 -3.09
N HIS A 247 12.83 19.25 -3.89
CA HIS A 247 11.53 19.67 -3.37
C HIS A 247 10.86 18.54 -2.58
N PRO A 248 10.05 18.87 -1.56
CA PRO A 248 9.18 17.89 -0.93
C PRO A 248 8.10 17.41 -1.90
N LEU A 249 7.53 16.22 -1.63
CA LEU A 249 6.27 15.81 -2.26
C LEU A 249 5.11 16.44 -1.49
N THR A 250 4.19 17.11 -2.16
CA THR A 250 2.97 17.67 -1.58
C THR A 250 1.74 16.98 -2.15
N ILE A 251 0.72 16.78 -1.31
CA ILE A 251 -0.57 16.24 -1.71
C ILE A 251 -1.66 17.25 -1.35
N GLY A 252 -2.46 17.62 -2.34
CA GLY A 252 -3.46 18.68 -2.25
C GLY A 252 -2.88 20.09 -2.30
N SER A 253 -1.63 20.27 -2.73
CA SER A 253 -1.04 21.57 -3.06
C SER A 253 0.02 21.41 -4.14
N PHE A 254 0.26 22.48 -4.92
CA PHE A 254 1.37 22.54 -5.90
C PHE A 254 2.73 22.59 -5.21
N SER A 255 2.84 23.44 -4.20
CA SER A 255 4.06 23.65 -3.45
C SER A 255 3.72 23.98 -2.00
N LEU A 256 4.74 24.26 -1.20
CA LEU A 256 4.55 24.60 0.21
C LEU A 256 3.68 25.85 0.35
N GLY A 257 2.47 25.66 0.89
CA GLY A 257 1.58 26.76 1.23
C GLY A 257 0.94 27.49 0.03
N SER A 258 0.89 26.87 -1.17
CA SER A 258 0.23 27.48 -2.33
C SER A 258 -0.51 26.49 -3.22
N ASP A 259 -1.49 27.02 -3.96
CA ASP A 259 -2.30 26.31 -4.97
C ASP A 259 -2.96 25.03 -4.45
N PHE A 260 -3.82 25.19 -3.44
CA PHE A 260 -4.47 24.08 -2.76
C PHE A 260 -5.62 23.47 -3.57
N THR A 261 -5.78 22.15 -3.43
CA THR A 261 -6.90 21.40 -4.00
C THR A 261 -7.84 20.93 -2.90
N LYS A 262 -9.14 21.07 -3.14
CA LYS A 262 -10.19 20.63 -2.23
C LYS A 262 -10.59 19.19 -2.49
N GLN A 263 -10.14 18.28 -1.64
CA GLN A 263 -10.33 16.84 -1.82
C GLN A 263 -10.43 16.10 -0.49
N ILE A 264 -11.17 14.99 -0.51
CA ILE A 264 -11.11 13.95 0.51
C ILE A 264 -10.11 12.91 0.02
N LEU A 265 -9.07 12.70 0.79
CA LEU A 265 -7.93 11.87 0.42
C LEU A 265 -7.92 10.60 1.26
N TYR A 266 -7.95 9.45 0.59
CA TYR A 266 -7.99 8.14 1.21
C TYR A 266 -6.61 7.48 1.21
N SER A 267 -5.92 7.45 0.08
CA SER A 267 -4.58 6.88 0.01
C SER A 267 -3.74 7.50 -1.09
N THR A 268 -2.43 7.34 -0.97
CA THR A 268 -1.48 7.68 -2.02
C THR A 268 -0.32 6.70 -1.98
N ARG A 269 0.08 6.21 -3.15
CA ARG A 269 1.22 5.33 -3.30
C ARG A 269 2.06 5.71 -4.52
N VAL A 270 3.37 5.51 -4.41
CA VAL A 270 4.33 5.66 -5.50
C VAL A 270 5.15 4.38 -5.60
N ASP A 271 5.26 3.84 -6.80
CA ASP A 271 6.08 2.66 -7.10
C ASP A 271 7.24 3.05 -8.03
N SER A 272 8.43 2.51 -7.83
CA SER A 272 9.65 2.76 -8.62
C SER A 272 9.71 1.97 -9.94
N ARG A 273 8.53 1.56 -10.44
CA ARG A 273 8.38 0.82 -11.69
C ARG A 273 7.03 1.07 -12.34
N VAL A 274 6.92 0.66 -13.60
CA VAL A 274 5.63 0.53 -14.30
C VAL A 274 4.86 -0.66 -13.72
N LEU A 275 3.62 -0.42 -13.28
CA LEU A 275 2.70 -1.51 -12.94
C LEU A 275 2.11 -2.12 -14.20
N THR A 276 1.96 -3.44 -14.20
CA THR A 276 1.27 -4.15 -15.28
C THR A 276 -0.24 -3.92 -15.20
N PRO A 277 -0.99 -4.05 -16.31
CA PRO A 277 -2.45 -3.96 -16.27
C PRO A 277 -3.10 -4.95 -15.29
N LEU A 278 -2.51 -6.14 -15.11
CA LEU A 278 -3.00 -7.12 -14.14
C LEU A 278 -2.84 -6.62 -12.71
N GLU A 279 -1.67 -6.09 -12.34
CA GLU A 279 -1.43 -5.53 -11.01
C GLU A 279 -2.35 -4.34 -10.73
N VAL A 280 -2.64 -3.51 -11.73
CA VAL A 280 -3.61 -2.41 -11.61
C VAL A 280 -5.01 -2.94 -11.29
N ILE A 281 -5.47 -3.96 -12.02
CA ILE A 281 -6.78 -4.58 -11.80
C ILE A 281 -6.82 -5.25 -10.42
N GLU A 282 -5.76 -5.93 -10.01
CA GLU A 282 -5.65 -6.54 -8.69
C GLU A 282 -5.76 -5.49 -7.58
N ARG A 283 -5.03 -4.37 -7.70
CA ARG A 283 -5.12 -3.26 -6.75
C ARG A 283 -6.52 -2.66 -6.70
N TRP A 284 -7.16 -2.44 -7.85
CA TRP A 284 -8.55 -1.97 -7.91
C TRP A 284 -9.54 -2.94 -7.25
N ASN A 285 -9.44 -4.24 -7.55
CA ASN A 285 -10.34 -5.25 -7.00
C ASN A 285 -10.16 -5.44 -5.50
N ASN A 286 -8.97 -5.15 -4.96
CA ASN A 286 -8.73 -5.12 -3.52
C ASN A 286 -9.37 -3.90 -2.82
N GLY A 287 -9.93 -2.96 -3.59
CA GLY A 287 -10.66 -1.80 -3.09
C GLY A 287 -9.73 -0.70 -2.56
N LEU A 288 -10.19 0.05 -1.55
CA LEU A 288 -9.29 0.95 -0.82
C LEU A 288 -8.18 0.09 -0.19
N PRO A 289 -6.90 0.51 -0.25
CA PRO A 289 -5.76 -0.31 0.18
C PRO A 289 -5.66 -0.52 1.71
N GLU A 290 -6.78 -0.54 2.43
CA GLU A 290 -6.87 -0.63 3.89
C GLU A 290 -6.41 -1.96 4.50
N LEU A 291 -6.34 -3.04 3.72
CA LEU A 291 -6.15 -4.40 4.28
C LEU A 291 -4.98 -5.22 3.72
N PHE A 292 -4.31 -4.75 2.68
CA PHE A 292 -3.18 -5.43 2.08
C PHE A 292 -1.96 -4.51 2.06
N VAL A 293 -1.25 -4.43 3.19
CA VAL A 293 0.18 -4.12 3.11
C VAL A 293 0.80 -5.30 2.37
N VAL A 294 1.09 -5.15 1.08
CA VAL A 294 1.83 -6.16 0.32
C VAL A 294 3.19 -6.24 0.96
N GLN A 295 3.40 -7.17 1.90
CA GLN A 295 4.50 -7.04 2.87
C GLN A 295 5.90 -7.00 2.22
N ASN A 296 6.04 -7.40 0.95
CA ASN A 296 7.31 -7.41 0.22
C ASN A 296 7.19 -6.86 -1.21
N ASP A 297 6.55 -5.70 -1.39
CA ASP A 297 6.70 -4.97 -2.66
C ASP A 297 7.88 -4.01 -2.56
N ASP A 298 9.07 -4.51 -2.90
CA ASP A 298 10.32 -3.75 -2.90
C ASP A 298 10.29 -2.56 -3.88
N SER A 299 9.33 -2.55 -4.81
CA SER A 299 9.13 -1.42 -5.71
C SER A 299 8.28 -0.30 -5.09
N CYS A 300 7.58 -0.55 -3.98
CA CYS A 300 6.81 0.47 -3.32
C CYS A 300 7.73 1.48 -2.63
N VAL A 301 7.69 2.73 -3.06
CA VAL A 301 8.54 3.83 -2.57
C VAL A 301 7.85 4.59 -1.44
N MET A 302 6.54 4.75 -1.52
CA MET A 302 5.75 5.44 -0.50
C MET A 302 4.34 4.86 -0.56
N GLU A 303 3.74 4.60 0.60
CA GLU A 303 2.37 4.11 0.72
C GLU A 303 1.69 4.71 1.95
N LEU A 304 0.88 5.74 1.72
CA LEU A 304 0.06 6.41 2.71
C LEU A 304 -1.34 5.77 2.72
N LEU A 305 -1.64 4.95 3.74
CA LEU A 305 -2.93 4.23 3.86
C LEU A 305 -3.86 4.85 4.91
N PRO A 306 -5.19 4.77 4.74
CA PRO A 306 -6.17 5.24 5.73
C PRO A 306 -5.85 4.79 7.16
N SER A 307 -5.48 3.53 7.35
CA SER A 307 -5.17 2.92 8.65
C SER A 307 -4.02 3.60 9.39
N TYR A 308 -3.16 4.32 8.66
CA TYR A 308 -1.98 5.03 9.16
C TYR A 308 -2.16 6.56 9.24
N ALA A 309 -3.35 7.08 8.96
CA ALA A 309 -3.65 8.50 9.09
C ALA A 309 -3.86 8.90 10.56
N GLY A 310 -3.03 9.82 11.04
CA GLY A 310 -3.10 10.45 12.36
C GLY A 310 -3.59 11.90 12.30
N GLN A 311 -3.61 12.62 13.42
CA GLN A 311 -4.07 14.01 13.42
C GLN A 311 -3.12 14.95 12.67
N ASN A 312 -1.81 14.82 12.93
CA ASN A 312 -0.77 15.71 12.39
C ASN A 312 0.25 14.98 11.50
N ILE A 313 0.12 13.66 11.37
CA ILE A 313 1.06 12.80 10.65
C ILE A 313 0.29 11.70 9.93
N TRP A 314 0.72 11.38 8.71
CA TRP A 314 0.28 10.22 7.96
C TRP A 314 1.47 9.30 7.76
N LEU A 315 1.44 8.11 8.37
CA LEU A 315 2.58 7.21 8.29
C LEU A 315 2.61 6.51 6.94
N ASP A 316 3.75 6.62 6.25
CA ASP A 316 4.14 5.68 5.21
C ASP A 316 4.34 4.27 5.77
N ALA A 317 3.68 3.31 5.15
CA ALA A 317 3.75 1.90 5.50
C ALA A 317 5.11 1.25 5.16
N LYS A 318 5.91 1.87 4.28
CA LYS A 318 7.09 1.23 3.65
C LYS A 318 8.45 1.84 3.99
N ASN A 319 8.74 3.06 3.55
CA ASN A 319 10.11 3.59 3.50
C ASN A 319 10.33 4.85 4.33
N ALA A 320 9.51 5.04 5.38
CA ALA A 320 9.55 6.19 6.25
C ALA A 320 9.32 7.55 5.55
N ASN A 321 8.69 7.55 4.37
CA ASN A 321 8.25 8.74 3.66
C ASN A 321 6.95 9.31 4.27
N HIS A 322 6.95 9.54 5.59
CA HIS A 322 5.78 9.98 6.33
C HIS A 322 5.34 11.38 5.91
N GLY A 323 4.03 11.58 5.79
CA GLY A 323 3.42 12.87 5.53
C GLY A 323 3.22 13.67 6.82
N THR A 324 3.72 14.90 6.87
CA THR A 324 3.26 15.91 7.82
C THR A 324 1.97 16.54 7.33
N VAL A 325 0.97 16.62 8.18
CA VAL A 325 -0.32 17.22 7.88
C VAL A 325 -0.28 18.70 8.22
N ILE A 326 -0.53 19.59 7.25
CA ILE A 326 -0.41 21.04 7.38
C ILE A 326 -1.77 21.70 7.16
N GLY A 327 -2.06 22.80 7.86
CA GLY A 327 -3.17 23.71 7.55
C GLY A 327 -4.52 23.32 8.13
N SER A 328 -4.53 22.61 9.26
CA SER A 328 -5.76 22.16 9.95
C SER A 328 -6.78 21.45 9.04
N PRO A 329 -6.36 20.46 8.21
CA PRO A 329 -7.34 19.66 7.52
C PRO A 329 -8.25 19.02 8.54
N VAL A 330 -9.51 18.81 8.15
CA VAL A 330 -10.42 18.04 9.00
C VAL A 330 -9.95 16.60 8.93
N ALA A 331 -9.09 16.25 9.89
CA ALA A 331 -8.70 14.89 10.16
C ALA A 331 -9.99 14.08 10.42
N PRO A 332 -10.01 12.79 10.07
CA PRO A 332 -11.16 11.96 10.33
C PRO A 332 -11.47 12.02 11.83
N GLN A 333 -12.63 12.56 12.19
CA GLN A 333 -13.18 12.29 13.51
C GLN A 333 -13.53 10.81 13.52
N LYS A 334 -12.61 9.99 14.05
CA LYS A 334 -12.95 8.65 14.52
C LYS A 334 -14.15 8.83 15.45
N GLY A 335 -15.30 8.28 15.08
CA GLY A 335 -16.39 8.15 16.03
C GLY A 335 -15.84 7.37 17.22
N VAL A 336 -15.64 8.06 18.34
CA VAL A 336 -15.40 7.53 19.69
C VAL A 336 -14.85 6.10 19.70
N LEU A 337 -13.57 5.99 19.35
CA LEU A 337 -12.57 5.02 19.81
C LEU A 337 -11.27 5.38 19.08
N GLN A 338 -10.48 6.25 19.72
CA GLN A 338 -9.06 5.97 19.84
C GLN A 338 -8.96 4.53 20.39
N LEU A 339 -8.94 3.54 19.50
CA LEU A 339 -8.37 2.21 19.73
C LEU A 339 -7.09 2.21 18.90
N TYR A 340 -5.89 2.16 19.46
CA TYR A 340 -5.44 1.35 20.61
C TYR A 340 -5.73 -0.16 20.44
N ARG A 341 -5.66 -0.66 19.19
CA ARG A 341 -5.49 -2.08 18.86
C ARG A 341 -4.65 -2.10 17.59
N ASP A 342 -3.33 -2.30 17.58
CA ASP A 342 -2.39 -2.95 18.50
C ASP A 342 -1.17 -2.03 18.74
N GLY A 343 -1.37 -0.94 19.47
CA GLY A 343 -0.32 0.05 19.70
C GLY A 343 -0.69 0.91 20.90
N ILE A 344 0.09 0.79 21.98
CA ILE A 344 -0.01 1.67 23.14
C ILE A 344 0.63 3.00 22.74
N ILE A 345 -0.15 4.07 22.67
CA ILE A 345 0.37 5.44 22.57
C ILE A 345 0.33 6.02 23.98
N GLY A 346 1.44 6.58 24.44
CA GLY A 346 1.37 7.55 25.51
C GLY A 346 2.29 8.74 25.25
N ARG A 347 1.73 9.93 25.41
CA ARG A 347 2.01 10.85 26.52
C ARG A 347 1.16 12.09 26.30
N ASP A 348 -0.07 12.06 26.81
CA ASP A 348 -0.56 13.23 27.53
C ASP A 348 0.00 13.12 28.95
N SER A 349 0.15 14.23 29.66
CA SER A 349 0.65 14.40 31.02
C SER A 349 0.07 13.47 32.12
N ASN A 350 -0.84 12.55 31.77
CA ASN A 350 -1.49 11.56 32.62
C ASN A 350 -1.16 10.10 32.22
N TRP A 351 0.03 9.80 31.71
CA TRP A 351 0.44 8.40 31.48
C TRP A 351 0.33 7.63 32.80
N ASP A 352 -0.58 6.66 32.87
CA ASP A 352 -0.73 5.78 34.03
C ASP A 352 0.40 4.73 33.98
N PRO A 353 1.28 4.63 34.98
CA PRO A 353 2.35 3.63 35.03
C PRO A 353 1.86 2.17 34.95
N THR A 354 0.54 1.94 34.88
CA THR A 354 -0.10 0.63 34.60
C THR A 354 -0.38 0.35 33.12
N ASP A 355 0.02 1.20 32.17
CA ASP A 355 -0.05 0.89 30.74
C ASP A 355 1.01 -0.15 30.36
N ILE A 356 0.61 -1.43 30.41
CA ILE A 356 1.46 -2.60 30.15
C ILE A 356 1.11 -3.16 28.76
N ILE A 357 2.11 -3.44 27.93
CA ILE A 357 1.94 -4.17 26.66
C ILE A 357 1.60 -5.63 27.00
N PRO A 358 0.45 -6.18 26.56
CA PRO A 358 0.10 -7.57 26.85
C PRO A 358 1.12 -8.57 26.26
N ALA A 359 1.10 -9.79 26.78
CA ALA A 359 1.87 -10.89 26.19
C ALA A 359 1.39 -11.21 24.76
N GLY A 360 2.31 -11.73 23.93
CA GLY A 360 2.05 -12.16 22.56
C GLY A 360 2.17 -11.05 21.51
N TYR A 361 2.85 -9.94 21.82
CA TYR A 361 3.02 -8.83 20.88
C TYR A 361 4.46 -8.70 20.38
N LEU A 362 4.59 -8.60 19.07
CA LEU A 362 5.82 -8.26 18.35
C LEU A 362 5.87 -6.74 18.15
N LEU A 363 6.86 -6.07 18.73
CA LEU A 363 7.10 -4.66 18.45
C LEU A 363 7.84 -4.56 17.12
N LYS A 364 7.12 -4.18 16.06
CA LYS A 364 7.69 -4.04 14.72
C LYS A 364 8.48 -2.76 14.61
N ARG A 365 7.84 -1.62 14.94
CA ARG A 365 8.41 -0.30 14.73
C ARG A 365 8.06 0.66 15.85
N ILE A 366 8.95 1.62 16.06
CA ILE A 366 8.66 2.84 16.80
C ILE A 366 8.87 4.02 15.88
N ILE A 367 7.92 4.94 15.87
CA ILE A 367 7.99 6.16 15.09
C ILE A 367 8.00 7.33 16.06
N PHE A 368 9.05 8.12 15.96
CA PHE A 368 9.25 9.31 16.75
C PHE A 368 9.02 10.52 15.85
N HIS A 369 8.11 11.41 16.24
CA HIS A 369 7.88 12.67 15.56
C HIS A 369 8.22 13.80 16.53
N ASN A 370 9.39 14.39 16.32
CA ASN A 370 9.85 15.54 17.09
C ASN A 370 9.31 16.82 16.45
N THR A 371 8.34 17.45 17.10
CA THR A 371 7.73 18.70 16.63
C THR A 371 8.51 19.94 17.05
N SER A 372 9.61 19.80 17.80
CA SER A 372 10.49 20.90 18.18
C SER A 372 11.55 21.20 17.13
N GLU A 373 12.22 22.34 17.24
CA GLU A 373 13.41 22.65 16.44
C GLU A 373 14.69 21.97 16.99
N ASP A 374 14.66 21.51 18.24
CA ASP A 374 15.80 20.88 18.93
C ASP A 374 15.83 19.37 18.71
N SER A 375 17.02 18.77 18.70
CA SER A 375 17.13 17.30 18.69
C SER A 375 16.80 16.71 20.07
N CYS A 376 16.21 15.52 20.10
CA CYS A 376 16.08 14.71 21.31
C CYS A 376 16.78 13.35 21.13
N THR A 377 17.22 12.74 22.22
CA THR A 377 17.77 11.37 22.24
C THR A 377 16.80 10.46 22.93
N ILE A 378 16.48 9.30 22.34
CA ILE A 378 15.46 8.40 22.85
C ILE A 378 16.06 7.03 23.17
N ASN A 379 15.85 6.59 24.41
CA ASN A 379 16.13 5.22 24.86
C ASN A 379 14.82 4.47 25.04
N VAL A 380 14.80 3.19 24.67
CA VAL A 380 13.65 2.31 24.80
C VAL A 380 14.08 0.99 25.45
N GLY A 381 13.56 0.70 26.65
CA GLY A 381 13.97 -0.46 27.46
C GLY A 381 12.80 -1.23 28.07
N SER A 382 13.07 -2.44 28.62
CA SER A 382 12.03 -3.39 29.04
C SER A 382 11.80 -3.57 30.55
N ALA A 383 12.51 -2.88 31.46
CA ALA A 383 12.18 -3.03 32.89
C ALA A 383 12.69 -1.91 33.83
N VAL A 384 13.87 -1.34 33.62
CA VAL A 384 14.42 -0.29 34.50
C VAL A 384 15.47 0.50 33.72
N SER A 385 15.75 1.76 34.09
CA SER A 385 16.85 2.49 33.47
C SER A 385 18.16 1.70 33.65
N GLY A 386 18.82 1.34 32.54
CA GLY A 386 20.08 0.59 32.55
C GLY A 386 20.01 -0.90 32.24
N ASP A 387 18.83 -1.48 31.94
CA ASP A 387 18.71 -2.81 31.34
C ASP A 387 19.00 -2.77 29.82
N THR A 388 19.05 -3.94 29.15
CA THR A 388 19.30 -4.03 27.69
C THR A 388 18.23 -3.29 26.90
N ASP A 389 18.50 -2.03 26.61
CA ASP A 389 17.71 -1.21 25.72
C ASP A 389 17.47 -1.93 24.39
N ILE A 390 16.22 -1.91 23.95
CA ILE A 390 15.81 -2.35 22.63
C ILE A 390 16.18 -1.30 21.59
N VAL A 391 16.16 -0.02 21.98
CA VAL A 391 16.69 1.10 21.22
C VAL A 391 17.51 1.96 22.17
N ASN A 392 18.80 2.12 21.91
CA ASN A 392 19.68 2.93 22.75
C ASN A 392 20.17 4.15 21.97
N GLY A 393 19.88 5.34 22.48
CA GLY A 393 20.45 6.59 21.99
C GLY A 393 19.95 7.02 20.62
N ALA A 394 18.71 6.69 20.23
CA ALA A 394 18.17 7.12 18.95
C ALA A 394 18.01 8.64 18.92
N VAL A 395 18.80 9.34 18.10
CA VAL A 395 18.71 10.79 17.95
C VAL A 395 17.61 11.14 16.95
N VAL A 396 16.63 11.91 17.39
CA VAL A 396 15.56 12.45 16.55
C VAL A 396 15.78 13.95 16.42
N ALA A 397 16.28 14.36 15.25
CA ALA A 397 16.51 15.78 14.96
C ALA A 397 15.22 16.61 15.07
N GLY A 398 15.37 17.92 15.29
CA GLY A 398 14.23 18.83 15.32
C GLY A 398 13.44 18.80 14.00
N GLY A 399 12.11 18.77 14.09
CA GLY A 399 11.19 18.68 12.98
C GLY A 399 11.23 17.34 12.24
N ALA A 400 12.02 16.37 12.71
CA ALA A 400 12.19 15.08 12.05
C ALA A 400 11.14 14.08 12.50
N ILE A 401 10.83 13.16 11.58
CA ILE A 401 10.12 11.93 11.87
C ILE A 401 11.13 10.80 11.66
N VAL A 402 11.41 10.04 12.71
CA VAL A 402 12.37 8.92 12.68
C VAL A 402 11.61 7.63 12.95
N THR A 403 11.73 6.68 12.03
CA THR A 403 11.21 5.32 12.22
C THR A 403 12.36 4.40 12.57
N THR A 404 12.23 3.70 13.69
CA THR A 404 13.14 2.65 14.13
C THR A 404 12.45 1.30 13.97
N GLU A 405 12.94 0.49 13.03
CA GLU A 405 12.58 -0.92 12.92
C GLU A 405 13.20 -1.68 14.10
N ILE A 406 12.36 -2.33 14.89
CA ILE A 406 12.78 -3.10 16.07
C ILE A 406 12.66 -4.59 15.78
N ASN A 407 11.54 -5.01 15.19
CA ASN A 407 11.20 -6.41 14.90
C ASN A 407 11.58 -7.37 16.05
N LYS A 408 11.34 -6.92 17.30
CA LYS A 408 11.71 -7.64 18.52
C LYS A 408 10.44 -8.03 19.23
N LEU A 409 10.35 -9.31 19.57
CA LEU A 409 9.26 -9.79 20.37
C LEU A 409 9.39 -9.23 21.78
N PHE A 410 8.37 -8.49 22.21
CA PHE A 410 8.41 -7.82 23.50
C PHE A 410 8.20 -8.86 24.63
N SER A 411 7.22 -9.77 24.50
CA SER A 411 7.05 -10.91 25.42
C SER A 411 6.04 -11.94 24.89
N TYR A 412 6.29 -13.25 25.08
CA TYR A 412 5.31 -14.32 24.79
C TYR A 412 4.36 -14.62 25.96
N THR A 413 4.81 -14.45 27.20
CA THR A 413 4.19 -15.11 28.36
C THR A 413 3.72 -14.17 29.46
N ALA A 414 4.15 -12.91 29.44
CA ALA A 414 3.77 -11.92 30.44
C ALA A 414 3.66 -10.53 29.84
N ALA A 415 2.81 -9.69 30.41
CA ALA A 415 2.74 -8.29 30.03
C ALA A 415 4.04 -7.57 30.44
N GLN A 416 4.53 -6.63 29.63
CA GLN A 416 5.75 -5.86 29.90
C GLN A 416 5.53 -4.36 29.75
N SER A 417 6.26 -3.57 30.54
CA SER A 417 6.27 -2.11 30.41
C SER A 417 7.36 -1.68 29.43
N LEU A 418 7.04 -0.74 28.56
CA LEU A 418 8.00 -0.08 27.68
C LEU A 418 8.43 1.23 28.32
N PHE A 419 9.71 1.35 28.62
CA PHE A 419 10.26 2.59 29.16
C PHE A 419 10.78 3.45 28.02
N PHE A 420 10.52 4.75 28.09
CA PHE A 420 11.14 5.72 27.22
C PHE A 420 11.86 6.78 28.03
N GLU A 421 13.05 7.16 27.58
CA GLU A 421 13.81 8.28 28.14
C GLU A 421 14.07 9.30 27.03
N SER A 422 13.93 10.60 27.34
CA SER A 422 14.31 11.69 26.45
C SER A 422 14.85 12.87 27.25
N SER A 423 15.84 13.55 26.69
CA SER A 423 16.39 14.79 27.21
C SER A 423 15.44 15.98 27.06
N ASN A 424 14.45 15.90 26.17
CA ASN A 424 13.45 16.95 25.96
C ASN A 424 12.11 16.33 25.52
N TRP A 425 11.18 16.23 26.46
CA TRP A 425 9.93 15.49 26.29
C TRP A 425 8.77 16.29 25.72
N GLU A 426 8.81 17.62 25.80
CA GLU A 426 7.60 18.44 25.65
C GLU A 426 7.04 18.44 24.22
N GLN A 427 7.76 17.86 23.26
CA GLN A 427 7.47 18.04 21.83
C GLN A 427 7.78 16.77 21.01
N VAL A 428 7.76 15.58 21.61
CA VAL A 428 7.95 14.31 20.90
C VAL A 428 6.68 13.48 20.96
N ASN A 429 6.09 13.22 19.79
CA ASN A 429 5.04 12.23 19.65
C ASN A 429 5.67 10.86 19.39
N ILE A 430 5.22 9.84 20.12
CA ILE A 430 5.68 8.46 19.98
C ILE A 430 4.54 7.60 19.48
N ILE A 431 4.78 6.86 18.41
CA ILE A 431 3.82 5.91 17.83
C ILE A 431 4.46 4.52 17.84
N LEU A 432 3.76 3.56 18.43
CA LEU A 432 4.16 2.15 18.46
C LEU A 432 3.34 1.35 17.46
N ILE A 433 4.04 0.59 16.62
CA ILE A 433 3.43 -0.38 15.71
C ILE A 433 3.77 -1.77 16.24
N MET A 434 2.77 -2.44 16.80
CA MET A 434 2.88 -3.82 17.28
C MET A 434 1.96 -4.76 16.50
N GLU A 435 2.33 -6.03 16.43
CA GLU A 435 1.54 -7.09 15.81
C GLU A 435 1.33 -8.20 16.83
N LYS A 436 0.08 -8.62 17.00
CA LYS A 436 -0.23 -9.80 17.80
C LYS A 436 0.26 -11.07 17.08
N GLN A 437 1.09 -11.85 17.76
CA GLN A 437 1.61 -13.14 17.30
C GLN A 437 0.69 -14.30 17.69
#